data_AF-A0A8H6JA95-F1
#
_entry.id   AF-A0A8H6JA95-F1
#
_cell.length_a   1.000
_cell.length_b   1.000
_cell.length_c   1.000
_cell.angle_alpha   90.00
_cell.angle_beta   90.00
_cell.angle_gamma   90.00
#
_symmetry.space_group_name_H-M   'P 1'
#
loop_
_entity.id
_entity.type
_entity.pdbx_description
1 polymer ?
#
loop_
_entity_poly.entity_id
_entity_poly.type
_entity_poly.pdbx_seq_one_letter_code
_entity_poly.pdbx_strand_id
1 'polypeptide(L)'
;MSKPSSRSYTGPIILSIVIFLVLASWSHGSSRDTKMSQESSSQPAVALSKLTIRIRQTQTSPPTLALSVTNDNTSPLTILRWGTPLDPMALQLGVLSVTPEGKDAPLELPTIALRRVMPPRDEDKVTLHPGESRENEVVLRETMLPFEELGKTARVAAKGNWQAVWPTTADQLSTELVEKLQFGEGVLTGEFETEAVEITIPQ
;
A
#
# COMPACT_ATOMS: atom_id res chain seq x y z
N MET A 1 -10.14 -78.80 35.83
CA MET A 1 -11.56 -78.43 35.63
C MET A 1 -11.66 -76.91 35.75
N SER A 2 -12.09 -76.09 34.79
CA SER A 2 -12.62 -76.30 33.45
C SER A 2 -12.47 -75.00 32.62
N LYS A 3 -12.15 -75.18 31.33
CA LYS A 3 -12.21 -74.31 30.13
C LYS A 3 -12.61 -72.81 30.23
N PRO A 4 -11.89 -71.92 29.53
CA PRO A 4 -12.48 -70.74 28.89
C PRO A 4 -13.09 -71.11 27.52
N SER A 5 -14.30 -70.63 27.21
CA SER A 5 -14.92 -70.81 25.88
C SER A 5 -14.80 -69.54 25.02
N SER A 6 -14.10 -69.67 23.91
CA SER A 6 -14.20 -68.82 22.73
C SER A 6 -15.36 -69.27 21.83
N ARG A 7 -15.97 -68.34 21.08
CA ARG A 7 -16.74 -68.52 19.82
C ARG A 7 -17.06 -67.11 19.29
N SER A 8 -16.34 -66.57 18.30
CA SER A 8 -16.32 -66.83 16.85
C SER A 8 -17.51 -66.23 16.08
N TYR A 9 -17.16 -65.31 15.17
CA TYR A 9 -17.94 -64.72 14.06
C TYR A 9 -18.56 -65.76 13.12
N THR A 10 -19.70 -65.41 12.49
CA THR A 10 -20.12 -65.62 11.06
C THR A 10 -21.66 -65.54 10.96
N GLY A 11 -22.27 -64.49 10.39
CA GLY A 11 -22.71 -64.38 8.98
C GLY A 11 -24.26 -64.18 8.93
N PRO A 12 -24.94 -63.97 7.77
CA PRO A 12 -24.47 -63.69 6.41
C PRO A 12 -25.13 -62.43 5.75
N ILE A 13 -24.41 -61.82 4.81
CA ILE A 13 -24.95 -60.99 3.71
C ILE A 13 -25.37 -61.97 2.59
N ILE A 14 -26.51 -61.75 1.91
CA ILE A 14 -26.75 -62.07 0.47
C ILE A 14 -28.16 -61.63 -0.01
N LEU A 15 -28.18 -60.85 -1.12
CA LEU A 15 -29.15 -60.70 -2.23
C LEU A 15 -30.62 -60.30 -1.96
N SER A 16 -31.38 -59.61 -2.82
CA SER A 16 -31.15 -58.78 -4.01
C SER A 16 -32.52 -58.35 -4.59
N ILE A 17 -32.60 -57.10 -5.09
CA ILE A 17 -33.24 -56.67 -6.36
C ILE A 17 -34.70 -57.09 -6.61
N VAL A 18 -35.65 -56.16 -6.54
CA VAL A 18 -36.61 -55.76 -7.62
C VAL A 18 -37.39 -54.54 -7.11
N ILE A 19 -37.27 -53.39 -7.78
CA ILE A 19 -38.35 -52.44 -8.14
C ILE A 19 -37.63 -51.33 -8.93
N PHE A 20 -37.42 -51.63 -10.21
CA PHE A 20 -37.13 -50.64 -11.25
C PHE A 20 -38.49 -50.29 -11.88
N LEU A 21 -38.70 -48.99 -12.10
CA LEU A 21 -39.56 -48.40 -13.15
C LEU A 21 -41.09 -48.38 -12.97
N VAL A 22 -41.58 -47.27 -12.40
CA VAL A 22 -42.70 -46.48 -12.94
C VAL A 22 -42.34 -45.00 -12.71
N LEU A 23 -41.60 -44.40 -13.64
CA LEU A 23 -42.07 -43.41 -14.62
C LEU A 23 -42.20 -41.97 -14.10
N ALA A 24 -41.42 -41.10 -14.75
CA ALA A 24 -41.77 -39.75 -15.18
C ALA A 24 -42.31 -38.81 -14.09
N SER A 25 -41.59 -37.78 -13.67
CA SER A 25 -41.03 -36.78 -14.57
C SER A 25 -40.56 -35.60 -13.71
N TRP A 26 -39.42 -35.01 -14.08
CA TRP A 26 -39.14 -33.56 -14.15
C TRP A 26 -37.62 -33.35 -14.18
N SER A 27 -37.14 -33.33 -15.41
CA SER A 27 -35.98 -32.57 -15.87
C SER A 27 -36.01 -31.13 -15.35
N HIS A 28 -34.90 -30.63 -14.81
CA HIS A 28 -34.03 -29.63 -15.46
C HIS A 28 -32.95 -29.16 -14.48
N GLY A 29 -31.83 -28.75 -15.05
CA GLY A 29 -30.56 -28.56 -14.35
C GLY A 29 -30.54 -27.42 -13.34
N SER A 30 -29.54 -27.50 -12.48
CA SER A 30 -28.62 -26.38 -12.33
C SER A 30 -27.31 -26.95 -11.80
N SER A 31 -26.32 -27.07 -12.69
CA SER A 31 -24.93 -27.09 -12.25
C SER A 31 -24.74 -25.85 -11.40
N ARG A 32 -24.53 -26.04 -10.09
CA ARG A 32 -24.07 -24.96 -9.23
C ARG A 32 -22.61 -24.69 -9.59
N ASP A 33 -22.43 -23.96 -10.69
CA ASP A 33 -21.25 -23.12 -10.87
C ASP A 33 -21.33 -22.07 -9.77
N THR A 34 -20.73 -22.40 -8.63
CA THR A 34 -20.31 -21.38 -7.68
C THR A 34 -19.25 -20.55 -8.40
N LYS A 35 -19.71 -19.50 -9.09
CA LYS A 35 -18.91 -18.30 -9.31
C LYS A 35 -18.47 -17.87 -7.92
N MET A 36 -17.24 -18.25 -7.59
CA MET A 36 -16.46 -17.62 -6.54
C MET A 36 -16.23 -16.19 -7.03
N SER A 37 -17.20 -15.31 -6.78
CA SER A 37 -17.00 -13.87 -6.83
C SER A 37 -15.97 -13.58 -5.76
N GLN A 38 -14.71 -13.57 -6.21
CA GLN A 38 -13.57 -13.02 -5.50
C GLN A 38 -13.82 -11.52 -5.38
N GLU A 39 -14.62 -11.16 -4.38
CA GLU A 39 -14.98 -9.80 -4.04
C GLU A 39 -14.72 -9.62 -2.54
N SER A 40 -13.45 -9.79 -2.15
CA SER A 40 -12.98 -9.62 -0.77
C SER A 40 -11.46 -9.44 -0.74
N SER A 41 -10.94 -8.38 -1.38
CA SER A 41 -9.55 -7.93 -1.15
C SER A 41 -9.25 -6.48 -1.58
N SER A 42 -10.24 -5.65 -1.93
CA SER A 42 -10.00 -4.36 -2.58
C SER A 42 -10.10 -3.12 -1.68
N GLN A 43 -10.71 -3.19 -0.49
CA GLN A 43 -10.99 -1.98 0.30
C GLN A 43 -9.73 -1.21 0.77
N PRO A 44 -8.67 -1.87 1.29
CA PRO A 44 -7.44 -1.19 1.68
C PRO A 44 -6.71 -0.52 0.50
N ALA A 45 -6.58 -1.25 -0.61
CA ALA A 45 -5.92 -0.75 -1.81
C ALA A 45 -6.70 0.42 -2.44
N VAL A 46 -8.04 0.36 -2.41
CA VAL A 46 -8.90 1.45 -2.91
C VAL A 46 -8.71 2.73 -2.09
N ALA A 47 -8.61 2.63 -0.76
CA ALA A 47 -8.41 3.81 0.08
C ALA A 47 -7.05 4.50 -0.19
N LEU A 48 -5.98 3.71 -0.37
CA LEU A 48 -4.65 4.24 -0.70
C LEU A 48 -4.59 4.81 -2.11
N SER A 49 -5.29 4.23 -3.08
CA SER A 49 -5.36 4.78 -4.46
C SER A 49 -6.02 6.15 -4.55
N LYS A 50 -6.74 6.56 -3.49
CA LYS A 50 -7.35 7.88 -3.34
C LYS A 50 -6.47 8.87 -2.55
N LEU A 51 -5.20 8.54 -2.31
CA LEU A 51 -4.20 9.51 -1.90
C LEU A 51 -3.47 10.03 -3.14
N THR A 52 -3.86 11.21 -3.62
CA THR A 52 -3.25 11.82 -4.80
C THR A 52 -1.96 12.54 -4.41
N ILE A 53 -0.85 12.18 -5.04
CA ILE A 53 0.44 12.85 -4.89
C ILE A 53 0.65 13.81 -6.08
N ARG A 54 1.07 15.04 -5.83
CA ARG A 54 1.50 15.99 -6.87
C ARG A 54 2.87 16.57 -6.57
N ILE A 55 3.65 16.80 -7.63
CA ILE A 55 4.96 17.43 -7.59
C ILE A 55 4.87 18.72 -8.39
N ARG A 56 5.35 19.83 -7.81
CA ARG A 56 5.41 21.13 -8.48
C ARG A 56 6.72 21.81 -8.17
N GLN A 57 7.40 22.35 -9.16
CA GLN A 57 8.53 23.25 -8.90
C GLN A 57 8.00 24.62 -8.44
N THR A 58 8.39 25.06 -7.25
CA THR A 58 7.99 26.35 -6.68
C THR A 58 9.06 27.44 -6.89
N GLN A 59 10.32 27.03 -7.04
CA GLN A 59 11.45 27.93 -7.32
C GLN A 59 12.45 27.25 -8.25
N THR A 60 13.15 28.04 -9.07
CA THR A 60 14.18 27.56 -10.00
C THR A 60 15.60 27.80 -9.49
N SER A 61 15.82 28.68 -8.51
CA SER A 61 17.14 28.95 -7.94
C SER A 61 17.06 29.37 -6.46
N PRO A 62 17.45 28.50 -5.51
CA PRO A 62 17.72 27.07 -5.72
C PRO A 62 16.44 26.34 -6.17
N PRO A 63 16.54 25.27 -7.01
CA PRO A 63 15.37 24.49 -7.38
C PRO A 63 14.66 23.95 -6.15
N THR A 64 13.38 24.24 -6.04
CA THR A 64 12.56 23.80 -4.91
C THR A 64 11.32 23.12 -5.43
N LEU A 65 11.02 21.94 -4.88
CA LEU A 65 9.83 21.15 -5.18
C LEU A 65 8.85 21.24 -4.01
N ALA A 66 7.59 21.52 -4.29
CA ALA A 66 6.49 21.22 -3.39
C ALA A 66 5.93 19.84 -3.72
N LEU A 67 5.98 18.94 -2.75
CA LEU A 67 5.37 17.62 -2.78
C LEU A 67 4.06 17.68 -1.99
N SER A 68 2.92 17.49 -2.64
CA SER A 68 1.61 17.53 -1.98
C SER A 68 0.98 16.15 -1.94
N VAL A 69 0.32 15.82 -0.83
CA VAL A 69 -0.56 14.65 -0.71
C VAL A 69 -1.96 15.14 -0.40
N THR A 70 -2.93 14.75 -1.23
CA THR A 70 -4.35 15.08 -1.08
C THR A 70 -5.14 13.82 -0.74
N ASN A 71 -6.05 13.91 0.23
CA ASN A 71 -6.96 12.83 0.56
C ASN A 71 -8.27 12.95 -0.23
N ASP A 72 -8.41 12.17 -1.31
CA ASP A 72 -9.63 12.11 -2.13
C ASP A 72 -10.62 11.04 -1.64
N ASN A 73 -10.43 10.51 -0.42
CA ASN A 73 -11.42 9.66 0.25
C ASN A 73 -12.56 10.49 0.84
N THR A 74 -13.66 9.82 1.17
CA THR A 74 -14.81 10.41 1.88
C THR A 74 -14.65 10.41 3.40
N SER A 75 -13.56 9.84 3.92
CA SER A 75 -13.23 9.74 5.35
C SER A 75 -11.84 10.30 5.64
N PRO A 76 -11.56 10.78 6.87
CA PRO A 76 -10.22 11.22 7.24
C PRO A 76 -9.24 10.05 7.25
N LEU A 77 -7.98 10.38 6.97
CA LEU A 77 -6.85 9.46 7.08
C LEU A 77 -5.73 10.13 7.89
N THR A 78 -5.08 9.39 8.78
CA THR A 78 -3.82 9.81 9.39
C THR A 78 -2.67 9.05 8.73
N ILE A 79 -1.69 9.78 8.23
CA ILE A 79 -0.55 9.26 7.49
C ILE A 79 0.70 9.36 8.37
N LEU A 80 1.44 8.27 8.51
CA LEU A 80 2.82 8.33 8.99
C LEU A 80 3.70 8.93 7.88
N ARG A 81 4.38 10.04 8.15
CA ARG A 81 5.16 10.78 7.15
C ARG A 81 6.40 10.04 6.66
N TRP A 82 6.94 9.10 7.45
CA TRP A 82 8.25 8.50 7.21
C TRP A 82 8.37 7.78 5.87
N GLY A 83 9.36 8.16 5.06
CA GLY A 83 9.58 7.56 3.74
C GLY A 83 8.47 7.82 2.72
N THR A 84 7.73 8.93 2.90
CA THR A 84 6.65 9.37 2.00
C THR A 84 6.98 10.73 1.40
N PRO A 85 6.20 11.25 0.44
CA PRO A 85 6.38 12.62 -0.07
C PRO A 85 6.28 13.70 1.02
N LEU A 86 5.62 13.40 2.15
CA LEU A 86 5.51 14.30 3.30
C LEU A 86 6.71 14.22 4.26
N ASP A 87 7.68 13.33 4.03
CA ASP A 87 8.91 13.26 4.81
C ASP A 87 9.83 14.44 4.45
N PRO A 88 10.27 15.27 5.43
CA PRO A 88 11.23 16.34 5.15
C PRO A 88 12.54 15.86 4.50
N MET A 89 12.86 14.56 4.62
CA MET A 89 14.04 13.93 4.01
C MET A 89 13.72 13.10 2.76
N ALA A 90 12.60 13.35 2.08
CA ALA A 90 12.11 12.55 0.95
C ALA A 90 13.19 12.30 -0.12
N LEU A 91 14.01 13.30 -0.48
CA LEU A 91 15.10 13.12 -1.45
C LEU A 91 16.18 12.17 -0.92
N GLN A 92 16.67 12.40 0.30
CA GLN A 92 17.77 11.64 0.89
C GLN A 92 17.35 10.20 1.25
N LEU A 93 16.06 9.96 1.46
CA LEU A 93 15.50 8.63 1.70
C LEU A 93 15.17 7.88 0.40
N GLY A 94 15.44 8.48 -0.77
CA GLY A 94 15.18 7.86 -2.06
C GLY A 94 13.70 7.82 -2.48
N VAL A 95 12.85 8.63 -1.85
CA VAL A 95 11.44 8.78 -2.26
C VAL A 95 11.34 9.48 -3.61
N LEU A 96 12.26 10.42 -3.89
CA LEU A 96 12.33 11.09 -5.18
C LEU A 96 13.39 10.44 -6.07
N SER A 97 13.00 10.21 -7.32
CA SER A 97 13.92 9.88 -8.41
C SER A 97 14.09 11.09 -9.32
N VAL A 98 15.32 11.33 -9.80
CA VAL A 98 15.65 12.45 -10.67
C VAL A 98 16.33 11.91 -11.92
N THR A 99 15.69 12.11 -13.07
CA THR A 99 16.20 11.66 -14.38
C THR A 99 16.76 12.86 -15.15
N PRO A 100 18.05 12.85 -15.52
CA PRO A 100 18.65 13.94 -16.28
C PRO A 100 18.00 14.16 -17.66
N GLU A 101 18.24 15.34 -18.21
CA GLU A 101 17.86 15.70 -19.57
C GLU A 101 18.37 14.67 -20.59
N GLY A 102 17.47 14.16 -21.43
CA GLY A 102 17.80 13.20 -22.50
C GLY A 102 18.23 11.80 -22.01
N LYS A 103 18.07 11.47 -20.72
CA LYS A 103 18.30 10.13 -20.18
C LYS A 103 16.99 9.39 -19.96
N ASP A 104 17.06 8.06 -20.04
CA ASP A 104 15.92 7.17 -19.81
C ASP A 104 15.81 6.69 -18.36
N ALA A 105 16.93 6.69 -17.62
CA ALA A 105 17.02 6.20 -16.25
C ALA A 105 17.40 7.32 -15.26
N PRO A 106 16.89 7.27 -14.02
CA PRO A 106 17.24 8.21 -12.98
C PRO A 106 18.70 8.07 -12.54
N LEU A 107 19.25 9.14 -11.94
CA LEU A 107 20.54 9.08 -11.26
C LEU A 107 20.50 8.08 -10.10
N GLU A 108 21.59 7.34 -9.92
CA GLU A 108 21.83 6.55 -8.71
C GLU A 108 22.32 7.47 -7.60
N LEU A 109 21.39 7.99 -6.80
CA LEU A 109 21.70 8.90 -5.70
C LEU A 109 21.99 8.10 -4.42
N PRO A 110 23.01 8.50 -3.64
CA PRO A 110 23.24 7.89 -2.34
C PRO A 110 22.05 8.20 -1.41
N THR A 111 21.42 7.14 -0.91
CA THR A 111 20.34 7.23 0.08
C THR A 111 20.87 6.98 1.48
N ILE A 112 20.23 7.58 2.49
CA ILE A 112 20.52 7.29 3.89
C ILE A 112 19.50 6.30 4.46
N ALA A 113 19.95 5.48 5.43
CA ALA A 113 19.07 4.72 6.28
C ALA A 113 18.92 5.44 7.62
N LEU A 114 17.71 5.87 7.96
CA LEU A 114 17.45 6.63 9.19
C LEU A 114 16.80 5.74 10.26
N ARG A 115 17.38 5.75 11.47
CA ARG A 115 16.76 5.16 12.65
C ARG A 115 15.83 6.18 13.31
N ARG A 116 14.53 5.96 13.21
CA ARG A 116 13.49 6.81 13.82
C ARG A 116 13.26 6.42 15.29
N VAL A 117 12.83 7.38 16.10
CA VAL A 117 12.45 7.17 17.51
C VAL A 117 11.06 6.57 17.56
N MET A 118 10.85 5.56 18.41
CA MET A 118 9.58 4.87 18.58
C MET A 118 8.94 5.16 19.96
N PRO A 119 7.61 5.30 20.05
CA PRO A 119 6.67 5.41 18.91
C PRO A 119 6.84 6.73 18.13
N PRO A 120 6.32 6.84 16.89
CA PRO A 120 6.30 8.09 16.15
C PRO A 120 5.65 9.22 16.96
N ARG A 121 6.27 10.40 16.92
CA ARG A 121 5.75 11.60 17.58
C ARG A 121 4.56 12.15 16.82
N ASP A 122 3.86 13.13 17.39
CA ASP A 122 2.70 13.72 16.73
C ASP A 122 3.08 14.47 15.45
N GLU A 123 4.26 15.10 15.43
CA GLU A 123 4.84 15.75 14.24
C GLU A 123 5.14 14.80 13.07
N ASP A 124 5.30 13.51 13.36
CA ASP A 124 5.52 12.44 12.37
C ASP A 124 4.21 11.95 11.73
N LYS A 125 3.06 12.37 12.25
CA LYS A 125 1.72 11.97 11.81
C LYS A 125 1.00 13.16 11.20
N VAL A 126 0.30 12.94 10.10
CA VAL A 126 -0.48 13.98 9.42
C VAL A 126 -1.89 13.47 9.18
N THR A 127 -2.88 14.11 9.81
CA THR A 127 -4.28 13.87 9.50
C THR A 127 -4.70 14.72 8.32
N LEU A 128 -5.34 14.09 7.32
CA LEU A 128 -5.98 14.73 6.18
C LEU A 128 -7.47 14.41 6.21
N HIS A 129 -8.31 15.43 6.34
CA HIS A 129 -9.75 15.31 6.11
C HIS A 129 -10.07 15.12 4.62
N PRO A 130 -11.30 14.71 4.26
CA PRO A 130 -11.73 14.64 2.85
C PRO A 130 -11.45 15.94 2.09
N GLY A 131 -10.75 15.83 0.96
CA GLY A 131 -10.33 16.95 0.11
C GLY A 131 -9.17 17.77 0.67
N GLU A 132 -8.66 17.47 1.86
CA GLU A 132 -7.53 18.19 2.44
C GLU A 132 -6.21 17.77 1.79
N SER A 133 -5.32 18.76 1.64
CA SER A 133 -3.97 18.57 1.14
C SER A 133 -2.94 19.07 2.15
N ARG A 134 -1.79 18.39 2.19
CA ARG A 134 -0.59 18.85 2.90
C ARG A 134 0.60 18.81 1.97
N GLU A 135 1.47 19.81 2.12
CA GLU A 135 2.67 19.97 1.31
C GLU A 135 3.93 19.82 2.17
N ASN A 136 4.99 19.36 1.52
CA ASN A 136 6.36 19.32 2.01
C ASN A 136 7.27 19.92 0.93
N GLU A 137 8.11 20.88 1.30
CA GLU A 137 9.06 21.48 0.37
C GLU A 137 10.41 20.78 0.45
N VAL A 138 10.96 20.46 -0.72
CA VAL A 138 12.28 19.85 -0.89
C VAL A 138 13.12 20.77 -1.74
N VAL A 139 14.14 21.36 -1.12
CA VAL A 139 15.16 22.16 -1.83
C VAL A 139 16.18 21.21 -2.42
N LEU A 140 16.32 21.21 -3.74
CA LEU A 140 17.36 20.47 -4.44
C LEU A 140 18.66 21.26 -4.28
N ARG A 141 19.71 20.61 -3.76
CA ARG A 141 21.02 21.22 -3.51
C ARG A 141 22.09 20.42 -4.23
N GLU A 142 23.12 21.10 -4.71
CA GLU A 142 24.28 20.47 -5.35
C GLU A 142 24.96 19.41 -4.47
N THR A 143 24.91 19.59 -3.14
CA THR A 143 25.44 18.61 -2.19
C THR A 143 24.67 17.28 -2.16
N MET A 144 23.46 17.23 -2.70
CA MET A 144 22.60 16.05 -2.75
C MET A 144 22.36 15.55 -4.18
N LEU A 145 22.46 16.45 -5.15
CA LEU A 145 22.16 16.21 -6.57
C LEU A 145 23.25 16.89 -7.41
N PRO A 146 24.03 16.13 -8.21
CA PRO A 146 25.05 16.73 -9.06
C PRO A 146 24.40 17.48 -10.23
N PHE A 147 24.20 18.80 -10.09
CA PHE A 147 23.50 19.60 -11.09
C PHE A 147 24.17 19.59 -12.47
N GLU A 148 25.50 19.47 -12.50
CA GLU A 148 26.28 19.32 -13.74
C GLU A 148 25.88 18.08 -14.57
N GLU A 149 25.36 17.03 -13.91
CA GLU A 149 24.91 15.80 -14.57
C GLU A 149 23.45 15.87 -15.02
N LEU A 150 22.67 16.86 -14.55
CA LEU A 150 21.23 16.95 -14.81
C LEU A 150 20.90 17.60 -16.17
N GLY A 151 21.72 18.54 -16.63
CA GLY A 151 21.40 19.37 -17.80
C GLY A 151 20.60 20.62 -17.43
N LYS A 152 19.80 21.15 -18.37
CA LYS A 152 18.96 22.35 -18.16
C LYS A 152 17.62 22.02 -17.53
N THR A 153 17.14 20.80 -17.76
CA THR A 153 15.91 20.27 -17.20
C THR A 153 16.15 18.89 -16.60
N ALA A 154 15.25 18.44 -15.74
CA ALA A 154 15.25 17.07 -15.24
C ALA A 154 13.80 16.60 -15.08
N ARG A 155 13.58 15.29 -15.12
CA ARG A 155 12.28 14.68 -14.80
C ARG A 155 12.31 14.11 -13.39
N VAL A 156 11.37 14.51 -12.54
CA VAL A 156 11.27 14.06 -11.16
C VAL A 156 10.00 13.27 -10.94
N ALA A 157 10.11 12.09 -10.32
CA ALA A 157 8.98 11.27 -9.89
C ALA A 157 9.15 10.85 -8.44
N ALA A 158 8.03 10.59 -7.74
CA ALA A 158 8.04 10.06 -6.39
C ALA A 158 7.61 8.58 -6.38
N LYS A 159 8.31 7.74 -5.63
CA LYS A 159 8.01 6.32 -5.45
C LYS A 159 8.34 5.87 -4.04
N GLY A 160 7.56 4.94 -3.49
CA GLY A 160 7.83 4.38 -2.18
C GLY A 160 6.69 3.53 -1.64
N ASN A 161 6.66 3.40 -0.33
CA ASN A 161 5.65 2.65 0.40
C ASN A 161 5.04 3.48 1.52
N TRP A 162 3.71 3.51 1.59
CA TRP A 162 2.98 3.90 2.78
C TRP A 162 3.24 2.87 3.87
N GLN A 163 4.07 3.22 4.85
CA GLN A 163 4.38 2.35 5.99
C GLN A 163 3.19 2.22 6.94
N ALA A 164 2.45 3.30 7.18
CA ALA A 164 1.23 3.24 7.96
C ALA A 164 0.30 4.40 7.58
N VAL A 165 -0.92 4.05 7.18
CA VAL A 165 -2.03 4.98 7.03
C VAL A 165 -3.20 4.44 7.84
N TRP A 166 -3.63 5.21 8.84
CA TRP A 166 -4.75 4.85 9.71
C TRP A 166 -6.04 5.46 9.16
N PRO A 167 -7.12 4.69 9.00
CA PRO A 167 -8.41 5.18 8.49
C PRO A 167 -9.22 5.94 9.55
N THR A 168 -8.57 6.85 10.26
CA THR A 168 -9.16 7.71 11.30
C THR A 168 -8.30 8.97 11.50
N THR A 169 -8.62 9.80 12.49
CA THR A 169 -7.86 10.97 12.90
C THR A 169 -6.85 10.63 14.02
N ALA A 170 -5.78 11.42 14.13
CA ALA A 170 -4.67 11.14 15.04
C ALA A 170 -5.07 11.07 16.52
N ASP A 171 -6.09 11.83 16.94
CA ASP A 171 -6.64 11.86 18.30
C ASP A 171 -7.41 10.58 18.67
N GLN A 172 -7.81 9.78 17.68
CA GLN A 172 -8.48 8.49 17.89
C GLN A 172 -7.50 7.31 17.88
N LEU A 173 -6.22 7.55 17.65
CA LEU A 173 -5.20 6.50 17.65
C LEU A 173 -4.80 6.17 19.09
N SER A 174 -4.94 4.90 19.46
CA SER A 174 -4.37 4.42 20.72
C SER A 174 -2.84 4.33 20.62
N THR A 175 -2.16 4.49 21.76
CA THR A 175 -0.70 4.31 21.84
C THR A 175 -0.27 2.96 21.32
N GLU A 176 -0.98 1.88 21.69
CA GLU A 176 -0.69 0.52 21.23
C GLU A 176 -0.78 0.39 19.70
N LEU A 177 -1.78 1.01 19.07
CA LEU A 177 -1.93 0.97 17.62
C LEU A 177 -0.77 1.71 16.92
N VAL A 178 -0.36 2.85 17.46
CA VAL A 178 0.77 3.63 16.94
C VAL A 178 2.11 2.89 17.12
N GLU A 179 2.30 2.17 18.22
CA GLU A 179 3.50 1.35 18.44
C GLU A 179 3.62 0.19 17.44
N LYS A 180 2.48 -0.38 17.02
CA LYS A 180 2.44 -1.49 16.06
C LYS A 180 2.68 -1.07 14.61
N LEU A 181 2.46 0.20 14.25
CA LEU A 181 2.59 0.71 12.87
C LEU A 181 1.86 -0.20 11.86
N GLN A 182 2.55 -0.64 10.80
CA GLN A 182 2.06 -1.59 9.78
C GLN A 182 1.53 -2.91 10.31
N PHE A 183 1.89 -3.30 11.54
CA PHE A 183 1.43 -4.53 12.18
C PHE A 183 0.15 -4.31 13.00
N GLY A 184 -0.37 -3.09 13.04
CA GLY A 184 -1.61 -2.74 13.71
C GLY A 184 -2.85 -3.21 12.94
N GLU A 185 -3.91 -3.56 13.66
CA GLU A 185 -5.19 -3.92 13.05
C GLU A 185 -5.79 -2.72 12.30
N GLY A 186 -6.25 -2.95 11.07
CA GLY A 186 -6.89 -1.92 10.24
C GLY A 186 -5.94 -0.86 9.67
N VAL A 187 -4.62 -0.98 9.89
CA VAL A 187 -3.62 -0.10 9.30
C VAL A 187 -3.45 -0.43 7.81
N LEU A 188 -3.49 0.60 6.98
CA LEU A 188 -3.29 0.48 5.53
C LEU A 188 -1.81 0.63 5.20
N THR A 189 -1.31 -0.23 4.33
CA THR A 189 0.05 -0.20 3.78
C THR A 189 0.03 -0.47 2.29
N GLY A 190 0.94 0.10 1.54
CA GLY A 190 1.04 -0.19 0.11
C GLY A 190 1.97 0.76 -0.64
N GLU A 191 2.24 0.42 -1.88
CA GLU A 191 3.11 1.21 -2.75
C GLU A 191 2.44 2.48 -3.24
N PHE A 192 3.25 3.49 -3.55
CA PHE A 192 2.85 4.65 -4.33
C PHE A 192 3.90 4.96 -5.39
N GLU A 193 3.45 5.50 -6.51
CA GLU A 193 4.29 5.97 -7.60
C GLU A 193 3.57 7.12 -8.31
N THR A 194 4.32 8.12 -8.76
CA THR A 194 3.78 9.24 -9.55
C THR A 194 4.33 9.21 -10.96
N GLU A 195 3.60 9.83 -11.87
CA GLU A 195 4.18 10.26 -13.14
C GLU A 195 5.35 11.22 -12.90
N ALA A 196 6.27 11.25 -13.85
CA ALA A 196 7.41 12.16 -13.79
C ALA A 196 7.01 13.57 -14.27
N VAL A 197 7.48 14.59 -13.55
CA VAL A 197 7.25 16.01 -13.88
C VAL A 197 8.58 16.62 -14.29
N GLU A 198 8.59 17.36 -15.40
CA GLU A 198 9.77 18.12 -15.83
C GLU A 198 9.98 19.36 -14.94
N ILE A 199 11.22 19.62 -14.56
CA ILE A 199 11.66 20.76 -13.75
C ILE A 199 12.84 21.45 -14.42
N THR A 200 13.04 22.73 -14.13
CA THR A 200 14.20 23.51 -14.58
C THR A 200 15.33 23.44 -13.56
N ILE A 201 16.57 23.27 -14.04
CA ILE A 201 17.79 23.27 -13.24
C ILE A 201 18.59 24.56 -13.55
N PRO A 202 19.09 25.30 -12.54
CA PRO A 202 19.91 26.49 -12.77
C PRO A 202 21.20 26.09 -13.49
N GLN A 203 21.71 27.01 -14.31
CA GLN A 203 22.97 26.86 -15.04
C GLN A 203 24.03 27.76 -14.42
#